data_AF-A0A915YMF0-F1
#
_entry.id   AF-A0A915YMF0-F1
#
_cell.length_a   1.000
_cell.length_b   1.000
_cell.length_c   1.000
_cell.angle_alpha   90.00
_cell.angle_beta   90.00
_cell.angle_gamma   90.00
#
_symmetry.space_group_name_H-M   'P 1'
#
loop_
_entity.id
_entity.type
_entity.pdbx_description
1 polymer ?
#
loop_
_entity_poly.entity_id
_entity_poly.type
_entity_poly.pdbx_seq_one_letter_code
_entity_poly.pdbx_strand_id
1 'polypeptide(L)'
;MYLFLTGDSRALSNWSYIDNPSLVILIFLFSLLIVVYLMNLFIGLLNNAIEKDNNRVSYLIQKAEILAEIELFYLLPHQRRWNTWFPEVIYYYANADKTRKKIKEMIDKNEWYTNDFPELKQELLNKLNIQQKSNS
;
A
#
# COMPACT_ATOMS: atom_id res chain seq x y z
N MET A 1 11.25 -10.74 30.96
CA MET A 1 11.09 -9.33 30.54
C MET A 1 10.22 -9.18 29.30
N TYR A 2 10.58 -9.72 28.12
CA TYR A 2 9.72 -9.64 26.91
C TYR A 2 8.28 -10.13 27.14
N LEU A 3 8.10 -11.31 27.76
CA LEU A 3 6.79 -11.88 28.10
C LEU A 3 5.94 -10.94 28.98
N PHE A 4 6.57 -10.22 29.92
CA PHE A 4 5.88 -9.24 30.76
C PHE A 4 5.34 -8.06 29.93
N LEU A 5 6.08 -7.64 28.91
CA LEU A 5 5.69 -6.55 28.01
C LEU A 5 4.54 -6.91 27.07
N THR A 6 4.38 -8.21 26.77
CA THR A 6 3.23 -8.73 26.02
C THR A 6 2.04 -9.04 26.93
N GLY A 7 2.09 -8.68 28.22
CA GLY A 7 1.01 -8.89 29.18
C GLY A 7 1.02 -10.24 29.89
N ASP A 8 2.04 -11.07 29.70
CA ASP A 8 2.18 -12.35 30.41
C ASP A 8 2.80 -12.13 31.79
N SER A 9 1.93 -12.10 32.81
CA SER A 9 2.29 -11.93 34.21
C SER A 9 3.07 -13.12 34.78
N ARG A 10 3.10 -14.28 34.10
CA ARG A 10 3.92 -15.44 34.50
C ARG A 10 5.41 -15.13 34.42
N ALA A 11 5.80 -14.11 33.67
CA ALA A 11 7.18 -13.62 33.66
C ALA A 11 7.66 -13.08 35.02
N LEU A 12 6.74 -12.77 35.94
CA LEU A 12 7.00 -12.30 37.32
C LEU A 12 6.67 -13.35 38.38
N SER A 13 6.31 -14.59 37.99
CA SER A 13 5.85 -15.61 38.94
C SER A 13 6.95 -16.08 39.91
N ASN A 14 8.23 -15.92 39.55
CA ASN A 14 9.34 -16.07 40.49
C ASN A 14 9.43 -14.82 41.37
N TRP A 15 8.73 -14.84 42.51
CA TRP A 15 8.59 -13.73 43.46
C TRP A 15 9.89 -13.26 44.16
N SER A 16 11.07 -13.82 43.86
CA SER A 16 12.32 -13.44 44.53
C SER A 16 12.81 -12.01 44.22
N TYR A 17 12.14 -11.30 43.31
CA TYR A 17 12.47 -9.93 42.94
C TYR A 17 11.74 -8.88 43.81
N ILE A 18 10.66 -9.27 44.51
CA ILE A 18 9.86 -8.36 45.35
C ILE A 18 10.64 -7.97 46.61
N ASP A 19 11.52 -8.84 47.08
CA ASP A 19 12.37 -8.62 48.26
C ASP A 19 13.44 -7.52 48.03
N ASN A 20 13.60 -7.05 46.79
CA ASN A 20 14.55 -6.01 46.41
C ASN A 20 13.80 -4.74 45.96
N PRO A 21 13.68 -3.71 46.82
CA PRO A 21 12.92 -2.49 46.52
C PRO A 21 13.35 -1.80 45.22
N SER A 22 14.65 -1.79 44.92
CA SER A 22 15.20 -1.18 43.70
C SER A 22 14.71 -1.88 42.42
N LEU A 23 14.56 -3.21 42.43
CA LEU A 23 14.08 -3.98 41.28
C LEU A 23 12.59 -3.74 41.05
N VAL A 24 11.80 -3.63 42.12
CA VAL A 24 10.37 -3.30 42.04
C VAL A 24 10.16 -1.93 41.39
N ILE A 25 10.93 -0.92 41.84
CA ILE A 25 10.87 0.44 41.27
C ILE A 25 11.28 0.43 39.79
N LEU A 26 12.34 -0.30 39.43
CA LEU A 26 12.81 -0.41 38.05
C LEU A 26 11.75 -1.06 37.13
N ILE A 27 11.13 -2.16 37.57
CA ILE A 27 10.07 -2.86 36.81
C ILE A 27 8.86 -1.95 36.61
N PHE A 28 8.45 -1.21 37.65
CA PHE A 28 7.34 -0.27 37.57
C PHE A 28 7.62 0.87 36.58
N LEU A 29 8.78 1.51 36.68
CA LEU A 29 9.19 2.59 35.75
C LEU A 29 9.31 2.09 34.31
N PHE A 30 9.90 0.91 34.12
CA PHE A 30 10.06 0.30 32.81
C PHE A 30 8.70 -0.06 32.18
N SER A 31 7.77 -0.61 32.96
CA SER A 31 6.41 -0.89 32.51
C SER A 31 5.69 0.39 32.09
N LEU A 32 5.80 1.45 32.89
CA LEU A 32 5.18 2.75 32.60
C LEU A 32 5.75 3.35 31.31
N LEU A 33 7.07 3.31 31.13
CA LEU A 33 7.73 3.81 29.93
C LEU A 33 7.25 3.04 28.68
N ILE A 34 7.12 1.73 28.74
CA ILE A 34 6.72 0.96 27.55
C ILE A 34 5.26 1.19 27.21
N VAL A 35 4.35 1.12 28.19
CA VAL A 35 2.92 1.30 27.94
C VAL A 35 2.59 2.74 27.53
N VAL A 36 3.15 3.74 28.21
CA VAL A 36 2.77 5.15 27.98
C VAL A 36 3.56 5.77 26.84
N TYR A 37 4.86 5.49 26.73
CA TYR A 37 5.69 6.15 25.72
C TYR A 37 5.85 5.26 24.48
N LEU A 38 6.38 4.05 24.64
CA LEU A 38 6.78 3.24 23.49
C LEU A 38 5.58 2.75 22.67
N MET A 39 4.49 2.29 23.31
CA MET A 39 3.29 1.84 22.59
C MET A 39 2.60 2.99 21.86
N ASN A 40 2.48 4.16 22.49
CA ASN A 40 1.88 5.33 21.84
C ASN A 40 2.74 5.85 20.68
N LEU A 41 4.06 5.87 20.84
CA LEU A 41 4.98 6.18 19.75
C LEU A 41 4.85 5.17 18.61
N PHE A 42 4.82 3.88 18.93
CA PHE A 42 4.69 2.81 17.93
C PHE A 42 3.37 2.91 17.16
N ILE A 43 2.25 3.14 17.85
CA ILE A 43 0.94 3.37 17.21
C ILE A 43 0.99 4.59 16.29
N GLY A 44 1.61 5.70 16.73
CA GLY A 44 1.75 6.91 15.92
C GLY A 44 2.59 6.69 14.66
N LEU A 45 3.74 6.01 14.80
CA LEU A 45 4.60 5.65 13.67
C LEU A 45 3.90 4.69 12.71
N LEU A 46 3.21 3.69 13.24
CA LEU A 46 2.47 2.72 12.45
C LEU A 46 1.32 3.40 11.68
N ASN A 47 0.58 4.30 12.33
CA ASN A 47 -0.48 5.06 11.67
C ASN A 47 0.06 5.90 10.50
N ASN A 48 1.21 6.57 10.71
CA ASN A 48 1.85 7.36 9.65
C ASN A 48 2.32 6.49 8.48
N ALA A 49 2.87 5.31 8.75
CA ALA A 49 3.24 4.35 7.71
C ALA A 49 2.02 3.83 6.93
N ILE A 50 0.95 3.46 7.64
CA ILE A 50 -0.31 3.00 7.03
C ILE A 50 -0.92 4.10 6.16
N GLU A 51 -0.95 5.35 6.61
CA GLU A 51 -1.51 6.46 5.84
C GLU A 51 -0.76 6.67 4.51
N LYS A 52 0.58 6.51 4.53
CA LYS A 52 1.40 6.57 3.32
C LYS A 52 1.15 5.40 2.36
N ASP A 53 0.97 4.19 2.90
CA ASP A 53 0.88 2.95 2.12
C ASP A 53 -0.55 2.48 1.82
N ASN A 54 -1.59 3.11 2.40
CA ASN A 54 -3.00 2.89 2.09
C ASN A 54 -3.38 3.53 0.74
N ASN A 55 -2.68 3.09 -0.31
CA ASN A 55 -2.86 3.56 -1.65
C ASN A 55 -3.61 2.52 -2.49
N ARG A 56 -4.86 2.86 -2.85
CA ARG A 56 -5.69 2.06 -3.75
C ARG A 56 -4.98 1.75 -5.08
N VAL A 57 -4.11 2.63 -5.56
CA VAL A 57 -3.32 2.39 -6.78
C VAL A 57 -2.34 1.25 -6.57
N SER A 58 -1.58 1.25 -5.47
CA SER A 58 -0.64 0.17 -5.13
C SER A 58 -1.35 -1.17 -4.95
N TYR A 59 -2.56 -1.18 -4.39
CA TYR A 59 -3.39 -2.39 -4.30
C TYR A 59 -3.76 -2.93 -5.68
N LEU A 60 -4.18 -2.07 -6.61
CA LEU A 60 -4.56 -2.48 -7.96
C LEU A 60 -3.35 -2.98 -8.77
N ILE A 61 -2.18 -2.36 -8.60
CA ILE A 61 -0.93 -2.82 -9.24
C ILE A 61 -0.57 -4.21 -8.75
N GLN A 62 -0.50 -4.43 -7.43
CA GLN A 62 -0.20 -5.76 -6.87
C GLN A 62 -1.22 -6.81 -7.33
N LYS A 63 -2.51 -6.45 -7.39
CA LYS A 63 -3.54 -7.35 -7.90
C LYS A 63 -3.30 -7.73 -9.36
N ALA A 64 -2.88 -6.78 -10.21
CA ALA A 64 -2.56 -7.05 -11.61
C ALA A 64 -1.30 -7.92 -11.75
N GLU A 65 -0.27 -7.69 -10.94
CA GLU A 65 0.94 -8.50 -10.91
C GLU A 65 0.64 -9.96 -10.54
N ILE A 66 -0.14 -10.17 -9.46
CA ILE A 66 -0.57 -11.52 -9.04
C ILE A 66 -1.40 -12.20 -10.15
N LEU A 67 -2.29 -11.47 -10.82
CA LEU A 67 -3.08 -12.03 -11.92
C LEU A 67 -2.20 -12.43 -13.11
N ALA A 68 -1.20 -11.63 -13.46
CA ALA A 68 -0.24 -11.95 -14.52
C ALA A 68 0.61 -13.18 -14.16
N GLU A 69 1.01 -13.32 -12.90
CA GLU A 69 1.75 -14.48 -12.40
C GLU A 69 0.90 -15.76 -12.47
N ILE A 70 -0.37 -15.68 -12.04
CA ILE A 70 -1.33 -16.78 -12.17
C ILE A 70 -1.50 -17.17 -13.64
N GLU A 71 -1.68 -16.19 -14.52
CA GLU A 71 -1.87 -16.43 -15.95
C GLU A 71 -0.66 -17.11 -16.60
N LEU A 72 0.56 -16.67 -16.24
CA LEU A 72 1.78 -17.16 -16.85
C LEU A 72 2.18 -18.56 -16.35
N PHE A 73 2.02 -18.84 -15.05
CA PHE A 73 2.56 -20.05 -14.43
C PHE A 73 1.53 -21.12 -14.06
N TYR A 74 0.25 -20.74 -13.88
CA TYR A 74 -0.75 -21.64 -13.31
C TYR A 74 -1.91 -21.97 -14.26
N LEU A 75 -2.01 -21.31 -15.42
CA LEU A 75 -3.10 -21.55 -16.38
C LEU A 75 -2.64 -22.22 -17.67
N LEU A 76 -3.39 -23.24 -18.09
CA LEU A 76 -3.21 -23.88 -19.39
C LEU A 76 -3.67 -22.97 -20.54
N PRO A 77 -3.14 -23.15 -21.77
CA PRO A 77 -3.51 -22.30 -22.91
C PRO A 77 -5.02 -22.23 -23.19
N HIS A 78 -5.78 -23.29 -22.90
CA HIS A 78 -7.24 -23.26 -23.08
C HIS A 78 -7.98 -22.46 -21.99
N GLN A 79 -7.45 -22.41 -20.76
CA GLN A 79 -8.03 -21.65 -19.65
C GLN A 79 -7.86 -20.15 -19.86
N ARG A 80 -6.72 -19.72 -20.42
CA ARG A 80 -6.48 -18.31 -20.77
C ARG A 80 -7.41 -17.80 -21.87
N ARG A 81 -7.92 -18.70 -22.72
CA ARG A 81 -8.87 -18.37 -23.81
C ARG A 81 -10.34 -18.46 -23.37
N TRP A 82 -10.60 -18.71 -22.08
CA TRP A 82 -11.98 -18.67 -21.57
C TRP A 82 -12.39 -17.23 -21.30
N ASN A 83 -13.17 -16.67 -22.24
CA ASN A 83 -13.69 -15.31 -22.18
C ASN A 83 -14.48 -15.01 -20.89
N THR A 84 -15.07 -16.03 -20.25
CA THR A 84 -15.76 -15.88 -18.96
C THR A 84 -14.83 -15.59 -17.79
N TRP A 85 -13.56 -16.02 -17.86
CA TRP A 85 -12.55 -15.82 -16.82
C TRP A 85 -11.58 -14.69 -17.18
N PHE A 86 -11.24 -14.58 -18.47
CA PHE A 86 -10.36 -13.56 -19.02
C PHE A 86 -11.06 -12.89 -20.21
N PRO A 87 -11.86 -11.84 -19.97
CA PRO A 87 -12.47 -11.10 -21.05
C PRO A 87 -11.39 -10.37 -21.87
N GLU A 88 -11.59 -10.29 -23.18
CA GLU A 88 -10.69 -9.59 -24.10
C GLU A 88 -10.57 -8.09 -23.78
N VAL A 89 -11.62 -7.50 -23.17
CA VAL A 89 -11.68 -6.08 -22.80
C VAL A 89 -12.16 -5.92 -21.36
N ILE A 90 -11.46 -5.10 -20.58
CA ILE A 90 -11.85 -4.71 -19.22
C ILE A 90 -12.45 -3.30 -19.25
N TYR A 91 -13.73 -3.17 -18.95
CA TYR A 91 -14.39 -1.86 -18.82
C TYR A 91 -14.05 -1.22 -17.48
N TYR A 92 -13.32 -0.10 -17.51
CA TYR A 92 -13.07 0.72 -16.33
C TYR A 92 -13.76 2.07 -16.45
N TYR A 93 -14.56 2.42 -15.45
CA TYR A 93 -15.17 3.74 -15.37
C TYR A 93 -14.19 4.75 -14.78
N ALA A 94 -13.77 5.71 -15.59
CA ALA A 94 -12.98 6.85 -15.15
C ALA A 94 -13.77 8.15 -15.33
N ASN A 95 -13.73 9.03 -14.33
CA ASN A 95 -14.34 10.35 -14.45
C ASN A 95 -13.52 11.21 -15.42
N ALA A 96 -14.15 11.69 -16.50
CA ALA A 96 -13.48 12.43 -17.56
C ALA A 96 -12.71 13.66 -17.06
N ASP A 97 -13.26 14.42 -16.12
CA ASP A 97 -12.62 15.64 -15.61
C ASP A 97 -11.42 15.34 -14.72
N LYS A 98 -11.52 14.32 -13.86
CA LYS A 98 -10.38 13.82 -13.07
C LYS A 98 -9.26 13.32 -13.98
N THR A 99 -9.61 12.58 -15.03
CA THR A 99 -8.64 12.08 -16.01
C THR A 99 -7.96 13.23 -16.75
N ARG A 100 -8.72 14.22 -17.23
CA ARG A 100 -8.15 15.42 -17.87
C ARG A 100 -7.16 16.16 -16.97
N LYS A 101 -7.51 16.36 -15.69
CA LYS A 101 -6.63 17.01 -14.72
C LYS A 101 -5.32 16.23 -14.56
N LYS A 102 -5.42 14.90 -14.38
CA LYS A 102 -4.25 14.05 -14.18
C LYS A 102 -3.33 14.02 -15.40
N ILE A 103 -3.88 13.97 -16.61
CA ILE A 103 -3.09 14.02 -17.85
C ILE A 103 -2.31 15.34 -17.94
N LYS A 104 -2.95 16.48 -17.64
CA LYS A 104 -2.26 17.78 -17.62
C LYS A 104 -1.11 17.80 -16.61
N GLU A 105 -1.35 17.32 -15.39
CA GLU A 105 -0.29 17.19 -14.37
C GLU A 105 0.88 16.32 -14.84
N MET A 106 0.62 15.22 -15.55
CA MET A 106 1.67 14.35 -16.09
C MET A 106 2.44 15.01 -17.24
N ILE A 107 1.77 15.80 -18.09
CA ILE A 107 2.43 16.59 -19.13
C ILE A 107 3.35 17.64 -18.51
N ASP A 108 2.87 18.36 -17.49
CA ASP A 108 3.65 19.39 -16.79
C ASP A 108 4.90 18.81 -16.11
N LYS A 109 4.82 17.56 -15.62
CA LYS A 109 5.95 16.82 -15.04
C LYS A 109 6.83 16.09 -16.05
N ASN A 110 6.52 16.19 -17.34
CA ASN A 110 7.18 15.45 -18.42
C ASN A 110 7.11 13.92 -18.27
N GLU A 111 6.13 13.40 -17.50
CA GLU A 111 5.88 11.97 -17.26
C GLU A 111 4.97 11.35 -18.33
N TRP A 112 4.26 12.17 -19.11
CA TRP A 112 3.30 11.69 -20.11
C TRP A 112 3.95 11.02 -21.33
N TYR A 113 5.14 11.50 -21.71
CA TYR A 113 5.82 11.14 -22.96
C TYR A 113 6.67 9.86 -22.85
N THR A 114 6.08 8.77 -22.33
CA THR A 114 6.69 7.43 -22.41
C THR A 114 6.40 6.78 -23.77
N ASN A 115 7.28 5.90 -24.23
CA ASN A 115 7.14 5.16 -25.49
C ASN A 115 6.03 4.11 -25.48
N ASP A 116 5.38 3.88 -24.34
CA ASP A 116 4.37 2.84 -24.18
C ASP A 116 3.01 3.30 -24.73
N PHE A 117 2.39 2.42 -25.52
CA PHE A 117 1.04 2.56 -26.04
C PHE A 117 0.73 3.91 -26.73
N PRO A 118 1.52 4.32 -27.73
CA PRO A 118 1.38 5.64 -28.36
C PRO A 118 -0.01 5.86 -28.99
N GLU A 119 -0.57 4.82 -29.62
CA GLU A 119 -1.90 4.87 -30.24
C GLU A 119 -3.02 5.10 -29.22
N LEU A 120 -3.01 4.34 -28.11
CA LEU A 120 -4.01 4.48 -27.05
C LEU A 120 -3.95 5.83 -26.37
N LYS A 121 -2.75 6.38 -26.16
CA LYS A 121 -2.57 7.74 -25.61
C LYS A 121 -3.20 8.80 -26.53
N GLN A 122 -2.97 8.70 -27.84
CA GLN A 122 -3.55 9.64 -28.79
C GLN A 122 -5.08 9.51 -28.84
N GLU A 123 -5.62 8.29 -28.85
CA GLU A 123 -7.06 8.07 -28.81
C GLU A 123 -7.69 8.65 -27.53
N LEU A 124 -7.05 8.47 -26.38
CA LEU A 124 -7.51 9.01 -25.10
C LEU A 124 -7.54 10.54 -25.11
N LEU A 125 -6.51 11.19 -25.64
CA LEU A 125 -6.46 12.65 -25.75
C LEU A 125 -7.57 13.18 -26.67
N ASN A 126 -7.82 12.50 -27.79
CA ASN A 126 -8.91 12.82 -28.71
C ASN A 126 -10.28 12.67 -28.03
N LYS A 127 -10.55 11.55 -27.35
CA LYS A 127 -11.82 11.34 -26.62
C LYS A 127 -12.02 12.35 -25.49
N LEU A 128 -10.95 12.81 -24.86
CA LEU A 128 -11.02 13.79 -23.77
C LEU A 128 -10.97 15.25 -24.25
N ASN A 129 -10.81 15.51 -25.56
CA ASN A 129 -10.64 16.84 -26.15
C ASN A 129 -9.47 17.62 -25.53
N ILE A 130 -8.33 16.96 -25.29
CA ILE A 130 -7.12 17.60 -24.77
C ILE A 130 -6.23 17.96 -25.95
N GLN A 131 -6.03 19.25 -26.20
CA GLN A 131 -5.09 19.71 -27.21
C GLN A 131 -3.65 19.50 -26.72
N GLN A 132 -2.88 18.69 -27.45
CA GLN A 132 -1.43 18.68 -27.28
C GLN A 132 -0.91 20.04 -27.76
N LYS A 133 -0.24 20.79 -26.88
CA LYS A 133 0.58 21.91 -27.34
C LYS A 133 1.69 21.31 -28.21
N SER A 134 1.68 21.62 -29.50
CA SER A 134 2.83 21.33 -30.34
C SER A 134 4.00 22.15 -29.81
N ASN A 135 5.02 21.50 -29.27
CA ASN A 135 6.29 22.16 -29.03
C ASN A 135 6.92 22.42 -30.41
N SER A 136 6.74 23.65 -30.91
CA SER A 136 7.48 24.24 -32.03
C SER A 136 8.88 24.63 -31.59
#